data_AF-A0A7W8XYP6-F1
#
_entry.id   AF-A0A7W8XYP6-F1
#
_cell.length_a   1.000
_cell.length_b   1.000
_cell.length_c   1.000
_cell.angle_alpha   90.00
_cell.angle_beta   90.00
_cell.angle_gamma   90.00
#
_symmetry.space_group_name_H-M   'P 1'
#
loop_
_entity.id
_entity.type
_entity.pdbx_description
1 polymer ?
#
loop_
_entity_poly.entity_id
_entity_poly.type
_entity_poly.pdbx_seq_one_letter_code
_entity_poly.pdbx_strand_id
1 'polypeptide(L)'
;MAGEVLDEVQRFFLLGIDKSTKAGLSRKSALQVLATLEGAMLTANVLENPSLFDDGTAALASPVGSFAEDRHFLIPYDQAMGLPWMPQ
;
A
#
# COMPACT_ATOMS: atom_id res chain seq x y z
N MET A 1 21.11 -10.48 -11.49
CA MET A 1 20.70 -10.25 -10.08
C MET A 1 19.71 -9.09 -9.92
N ALA A 2 20.09 -7.81 -10.02
CA ALA A 2 19.14 -6.71 -9.79
C ALA A 2 17.96 -6.68 -10.79
N GLY A 3 18.21 -7.01 -12.07
CA GLY A 3 17.16 -7.09 -13.10
C GLY A 3 16.14 -8.21 -12.85
N GLU A 4 16.60 -9.40 -12.47
CA GLU A 4 15.71 -10.54 -12.17
C GLU A 4 14.77 -10.27 -10.99
N VAL A 5 15.28 -9.60 -9.95
CA VAL A 5 14.46 -9.18 -8.80
C VAL A 5 13.44 -8.14 -9.24
N LEU A 6 13.82 -7.15 -10.04
CA LEU A 6 12.90 -6.14 -10.55
C LEU A 6 11.78 -6.78 -11.40
N ASP A 7 12.13 -7.71 -12.30
CA ASP A 7 11.19 -8.39 -13.18
C ASP A 7 10.20 -9.27 -12.39
N GLU A 8 10.65 -9.96 -11.35
CA GLU A 8 9.79 -10.76 -10.49
C GLU A 8 8.85 -9.89 -9.65
N VAL A 9 9.37 -8.80 -9.07
CA VAL A 9 8.56 -7.83 -8.31
C VAL A 9 7.49 -7.22 -9.21
N GLN A 10 7.84 -6.83 -10.45
CA GLN A 10 6.87 -6.32 -11.41
C GLN A 10 5.77 -7.35 -11.72
N ARG A 11 6.15 -8.61 -11.96
CA ARG A 11 5.18 -9.70 -12.20
C ARG A 11 4.27 -9.94 -11.00
N PHE A 12 4.80 -9.90 -9.79
CA PHE A 12 4.03 -10.02 -8.55
C PHE A 12 2.95 -8.94 -8.45
N PHE A 13 3.32 -7.66 -8.60
CA PHE A 13 2.35 -6.56 -8.52
C PHE A 13 1.28 -6.63 -9.62
N LEU A 14 1.69 -6.92 -10.86
CA LEU A 14 0.74 -7.06 -11.97
C LEU A 14 -0.24 -8.22 -11.74
N LEU A 15 0.24 -9.36 -11.25
CA LEU A 15 -0.60 -10.50 -10.92
C LEU A 15 -1.55 -10.20 -9.76
N GLY A 16 -1.09 -9.49 -8.73
CA GLY A 16 -1.92 -9.04 -7.62
C GLY A 16 -3.08 -8.17 -8.08
N ILE A 17 -2.79 -7.14 -8.90
CA ILE A 17 -3.81 -6.25 -9.47
C ILE A 17 -4.82 -7.04 -10.31
N ASP A 18 -4.35 -7.92 -11.18
CA ASP A 18 -5.22 -8.75 -12.02
C ASP A 18 -6.14 -9.64 -11.18
N LYS A 19 -5.61 -10.34 -10.17
CA LYS A 19 -6.43 -11.18 -9.28
C LYS A 19 -7.45 -10.38 -8.48
N SER A 20 -7.04 -9.24 -7.91
CA SER A 20 -7.93 -8.35 -7.15
C SER A 20 -9.05 -7.78 -8.01
N THR A 21 -8.75 -7.37 -9.24
CA THR A 21 -9.76 -6.85 -10.17
C THR A 21 -10.73 -7.94 -10.64
N LYS A 22 -10.23 -9.16 -10.90
CA LYS A 22 -11.08 -10.35 -11.16
C LYS A 22 -11.98 -10.72 -9.99
N ALA A 23 -11.55 -10.44 -8.76
CA ALA A 23 -12.35 -10.63 -7.55
C ALA A 23 -13.37 -9.49 -7.31
N GLY A 24 -13.48 -8.51 -8.22
CA GLY A 24 -14.50 -7.46 -8.17
C GLY A 24 -14.01 -6.10 -7.66
N LEU A 25 -12.72 -5.94 -7.33
CA LEU A 25 -12.18 -4.63 -6.96
C LEU A 25 -11.98 -3.75 -8.19
N SER A 26 -12.17 -2.44 -8.01
CA SER A 26 -11.68 -1.48 -9.00
C SER A 26 -10.14 -1.54 -9.06
N ARG A 27 -9.54 -1.22 -10.21
CA ARG A 27 -8.08 -1.15 -10.34
C ARG A 27 -7.45 -0.19 -9.32
N LYS A 28 -8.12 0.94 -9.04
CA LYS A 28 -7.68 1.91 -8.02
C LYS A 28 -7.66 1.28 -6.63
N SER A 29 -8.73 0.58 -6.25
CA SER A 29 -8.81 -0.12 -4.96
C SER A 29 -7.79 -1.24 -4.85
N ALA A 30 -7.57 -2.01 -5.92
CA ALA A 30 -6.54 -3.05 -5.95
C ALA A 30 -5.12 -2.49 -5.74
N LEU A 31 -4.80 -1.37 -6.39
CA LEU A 31 -3.53 -0.66 -6.17
C LEU A 31 -3.39 -0.16 -4.74
N GLN A 32 -4.47 0.39 -4.16
CA GLN A 32 -4.45 0.89 -2.79
C GLN A 32 -4.24 -0.23 -1.77
N VAL A 33 -4.90 -1.37 -1.94
CA VAL A 33 -4.71 -2.58 -1.11
C VAL A 33 -3.24 -3.02 -1.16
N LEU A 34 -2.66 -3.17 -2.36
CA LEU A 34 -1.27 -3.59 -2.50
C LEU A 34 -0.30 -2.59 -1.88
N ALA A 35 -0.51 -1.28 -2.11
CA ALA A 35 0.33 -0.26 -1.49
C ALA A 35 0.27 -0.30 0.05
N THR A 36 -0.92 -0.51 0.63
CA THR A 36 -1.10 -0.66 2.08
C THR A 36 -0.39 -1.91 2.62
N LEU A 37 -0.60 -3.08 2.01
CA LEU A 37 0.01 -4.34 2.46
C LEU A 37 1.55 -4.27 2.40
N GLU A 38 2.09 -3.79 1.30
CA GLU A 38 3.54 -3.74 1.06
C GLU A 38 4.22 -2.67 1.94
N GLY A 39 3.59 -1.51 2.11
CA GLY A 39 4.07 -0.47 3.02
C GLY A 39 4.06 -0.92 4.49
N ALA A 40 3.00 -1.61 4.91
CA ALA A 40 2.89 -2.17 6.26
C ALA A 40 3.95 -3.26 6.49
N MET A 41 4.13 -4.18 5.53
CA MET A 41 5.14 -5.23 5.59
C MET A 41 6.56 -4.66 5.64
N LEU A 42 6.88 -3.66 4.81
CA LEU A 42 8.19 -3.00 4.84
C LEU A 42 8.46 -2.36 6.21
N THR A 43 7.47 -1.60 6.72
CA THR A 43 7.59 -0.90 8.00
C THR A 43 7.80 -1.87 9.16
N ALA A 44 6.99 -2.93 9.23
CA ALA A 44 7.09 -3.97 10.26
C ALA A 44 8.45 -4.67 10.24
N ASN A 45 8.98 -4.98 9.05
CA ASN A 45 10.29 -5.62 8.90
C ASN A 45 11.45 -4.70 9.28
N VAL A 46 11.46 -3.46 8.77
CA VAL A 46 12.57 -2.50 9.02
C VAL A 46 12.65 -2.08 10.49
N LEU A 47 11.51 -2.03 11.18
CA LEU A 47 11.44 -1.66 12.60
C LEU A 47 11.42 -2.88 13.54
N GLU A 48 11.56 -4.10 13.00
CA GLU A 48 11.53 -5.36 13.75
C GLU A 48 10.31 -5.49 14.68
N ASN A 49 9.16 -4.96 14.25
CA ASN A 49 7.93 -4.95 15.02
C ASN A 49 6.75 -5.46 14.17
N PRO A 50 6.43 -6.76 14.26
CA PRO A 50 5.34 -7.38 13.50
C PRO A 50 3.96 -6.77 13.75
N SER A 51 3.69 -6.22 14.95
CA SER A 51 2.37 -5.62 15.26
C SER A 51 2.03 -4.43 14.36
N LEU A 52 3.05 -3.76 13.79
CA LEU A 52 2.86 -2.65 12.85
C LEU A 52 2.22 -3.10 11.53
N PHE A 53 2.33 -4.39 11.18
CA PHE A 53 1.60 -4.92 10.02
C PHE A 53 0.10 -4.98 10.30
N ASP A 54 -0.30 -5.48 11.47
CA ASP A 54 -1.69 -5.56 11.88
C ASP A 54 -2.32 -4.16 11.95
N ASP A 55 -1.61 -3.21 12.58
CA ASP A 55 -2.05 -1.80 12.66
C ASP A 55 -2.16 -1.16 11.27
N GLY A 56 -1.14 -1.33 10.42
CA GLY A 56 -1.09 -0.75 9.07
C GLY A 56 -2.14 -1.31 8.12
N THR A 57 -2.68 -2.50 8.41
CA THR A 57 -3.67 -3.17 7.56
C THR A 57 -5.09 -3.17 8.14
N ALA A 58 -5.29 -2.64 9.36
CA ALA A 58 -6.57 -2.67 10.06
C ALA A 58 -7.74 -2.09 9.24
N ALA A 59 -7.50 -1.04 8.46
CA ALA A 59 -8.52 -0.41 7.60
C ALA A 59 -9.00 -1.33 6.46
N LEU A 60 -8.21 -2.33 6.05
CA LEU A 60 -8.59 -3.31 5.02
C LEU A 60 -9.56 -4.37 5.56
N ALA A 61 -9.59 -4.59 6.88
CA ALA A 61 -10.44 -5.59 7.53
C ALA A 61 -11.87 -5.10 7.80
N SER A 62 -12.16 -3.81 7.57
CA SER A 62 -13.50 -3.27 7.76
C SER A 62 -14.44 -3.67 6.61
N PRO A 63 -15.71 -4.03 6.89
CA PRO A 63 -16.66 -4.40 5.85
C PRO A 63 -16.83 -3.26 4.84
N VAL A 64 -16.94 -3.62 3.57
CA VAL A 64 -17.14 -2.72 2.42
C VAL A 64 -18.19 -1.66 2.75
N GLY A 65 -17.73 -0.43 3.00
CA GLY A 65 -18.57 0.71 3.35
C GLY A 65 -17.83 1.94 3.90
N SER A 66 -16.66 1.76 4.52
CA SER A 66 -15.98 2.86 5.25
C SER A 66 -14.82 3.54 4.52
N PHE A 67 -14.47 3.15 3.30
CA PHE A 67 -13.33 3.75 2.57
C PHE A 67 -13.56 5.22 2.16
N ALA A 68 -14.78 5.75 2.31
CA ALA A 68 -15.14 7.10 1.87
C ALA A 68 -14.87 8.20 2.92
N GLU A 69 -14.77 7.87 4.21
CA GLU A 69 -14.71 8.88 5.27
C GLU A 69 -13.29 9.18 5.77
N ASP A 70 -12.35 8.23 5.69
CA ASP A 70 -10.95 8.45 6.06
C ASP A 70 -10.11 9.00 4.90
N ARG A 71 -10.43 10.23 4.47
CA ARG A 71 -9.59 10.99 3.52
C ARG A 71 -8.27 11.53 4.13
N HIS A 72 -7.87 11.05 5.29
CA HIS A 72 -6.60 11.39 5.95
C HIS A 72 -5.48 10.35 5.74
N PHE A 73 -5.72 9.30 4.95
CA PHE A 73 -4.79 8.15 4.89
C PHE A 73 -3.47 8.42 4.15
N LEU A 74 -3.36 9.52 3.39
CA LEU A 74 -2.17 9.84 2.62
C LEU A 74 -1.78 11.29 2.88
N ILE A 75 -0.92 11.50 3.87
CA ILE A 75 -0.12 12.73 3.90
C ILE A 75 0.88 12.67 2.73
N PRO A 76 1.01 13.74 1.93
CA PRO A 76 2.05 13.86 0.92
C PRO A 76 3.43 13.52 1.49
N TYR A 77 4.29 12.88 0.68
CA TYR A 77 5.61 12.40 1.13
C TYR A 77 6.48 13.49 1.73
N ASP A 78 6.46 14.67 1.11
CA ASP A 78 7.10 15.90 1.62
C ASP A 78 6.58 16.28 3.01
N GLN A 79 5.25 16.21 3.21
CA GLN A 79 4.64 16.45 4.51
C GLN A 79 5.00 15.37 5.54
N ALA A 80 5.06 14.10 5.15
CA ALA A 80 5.47 12.99 6.03
C ALA A 80 6.92 13.11 6.50
N MET A 81 7.79 13.61 5.64
CA MET A 81 9.23 13.73 5.91
C MET A 81 9.63 15.08 6.49
N GLY A 82 8.66 15.98 6.75
CA GLY A 82 8.94 17.33 7.24
C GLY A 82 9.75 18.19 6.25
N LEU A 83 9.66 17.88 4.96
CA LEU A 83 10.38 18.62 3.92
C LEU A 83 9.60 19.88 3.55
N PRO A 84 10.27 21.02 3.31
CA PRO A 84 9.61 22.22 2.83
C PRO A 84 9.00 21.95 1.44
N TRP A 85 7.71 22.24 1.30
CA TRP A 85 6.99 22.13 0.03
C TRP A 85 7.70 22.95 -1.07
N MET A 86 8.06 22.32 -2.18
CA MET A 86 8.59 22.98 -3.36
C MET A 86 7.62 22.79 -4.53
N PRO A 87 7.04 23.87 -5.09
CA PRO A 87 6.23 23.75 -6.30
C PRO A 87 7.12 23.37 -7.48
N GLN A 88 6.61 22.48 -8.34
CA GLN A 88 7.10 22.25 -9.69
C GLN A 88 6.60 23.36 -10.62
#